data_AF-A0AAG5D0Z8-F1
#
_entry.id   AF-A0AAG5D0Z8-F1
#
_cell.length_a   1.000
_cell.length_b   1.000
_cell.length_c   1.000
_cell.angle_alpha   90.00
_cell.angle_beta   90.00
_cell.angle_gamma   90.00
#
_symmetry.space_group_name_H-M   'P 1'
#
loop_
_entity.id
_entity.type
_entity.pdbx_description
1 polymer ?
#
loop_
_entity_poly.entity_id
_entity_poly.type
_entity_poly.pdbx_seq_one_letter_code
_entity_poly.pdbx_strand_id
1 'polypeptide(L)'
;QTCLLHLWQSPRIVRQTTQMREPIEPRVRLAIALKYLATGDSYTSLQFFFKVLTTISRIVPEVCACLIEVLGHHIKIPSTREEWLQESNQFESKWNFPHAIGAIDGKHVRIQAPKNSGSHYFNCKIFFSIVLMAIVDADYNCLYADVGCQGRMSDGGVWSVCSPC
;
A
#
# COMPACT_ATOMS: atom_id res chain seq x y z
N GLN A 1 12.50 -2.10 13.86
CA GLN A 1 13.75 -2.43 13.11
C GLN A 1 13.77 -3.85 12.54
N THR A 2 12.98 -4.80 13.05
CA THR A 2 13.00 -6.21 12.64
C THR A 2 12.33 -6.52 11.29
N CYS A 3 11.28 -5.79 10.89
CA CYS A 3 10.51 -6.12 9.67
C CYS A 3 11.30 -5.94 8.37
N LEU A 4 12.23 -4.97 8.30
CA LEU A 4 13.08 -4.76 7.13
C LEU A 4 14.06 -5.92 6.91
N LEU A 5 14.48 -6.61 7.97
CA LEU A 5 15.37 -7.77 7.87
C LEU A 5 14.65 -8.96 7.21
N HIS A 6 13.36 -9.14 7.50
CA HIS A 6 12.56 -10.21 6.90
C HIS A 6 12.35 -10.00 5.39
N LEU A 7 12.25 -8.75 4.95
CA LEU A 7 12.12 -8.42 3.52
C LEU A 7 13.35 -8.84 2.70
N TRP A 8 14.57 -8.65 3.22
CA TRP A 8 15.79 -9.00 2.48
C TRP A 8 16.05 -10.50 2.39
N GLN A 9 15.45 -11.28 3.28
CA GLN A 9 15.58 -12.74 3.32
C GLN A 9 14.45 -13.46 2.56
N SER A 10 13.42 -12.73 2.12
CA SER A 10 12.30 -13.34 1.41
C SER A 10 12.75 -14.04 0.13
N PRO A 11 12.35 -15.31 -0.09
CA PRO A 11 12.68 -16.05 -1.30
C PRO A 11 12.07 -15.43 -2.58
N ARG A 12 11.13 -14.48 -2.44
CA ARG A 12 10.60 -13.69 -3.56
C ARG A 12 11.55 -12.56 -4.00
N ILE A 13 12.39 -12.09 -3.09
CA ILE A 13 13.36 -11.00 -3.34
C ILE A 13 14.75 -11.57 -3.61
N VAL A 14 15.16 -12.62 -2.89
CA VAL A 14 16.41 -13.34 -3.14
C VAL A 14 16.30 -14.20 -4.40
N ARG A 15 17.27 -14.08 -5.32
CA ARG A 15 17.32 -14.88 -6.54
C ARG A 15 18.54 -15.80 -6.51
N GLN A 16 18.41 -16.98 -7.12
CA GLN A 16 19.50 -17.95 -7.22
C GLN A 16 20.54 -17.49 -8.24
N THR A 17 21.81 -17.76 -7.96
CA THR A 17 22.89 -17.57 -8.92
C THR A 17 22.75 -18.59 -10.04
N THR A 18 22.81 -18.11 -11.28
CA THR A 18 22.76 -18.97 -12.47
C THR A 18 24.08 -18.91 -13.21
N GLN A 19 24.39 -19.93 -14.00
CA GLN A 19 25.59 -19.95 -14.86
C GLN A 19 25.62 -18.81 -15.89
N MET A 20 24.46 -18.21 -16.21
CA MET A 20 24.37 -17.15 -17.22
C MET A 20 24.57 -15.73 -16.66
N ARG A 21 24.16 -15.49 -15.42
CA ARG A 21 24.27 -14.16 -14.79
C ARG A 21 24.14 -14.23 -13.27
N GLU A 22 24.82 -13.29 -12.62
CA GLU A 22 24.60 -13.00 -11.22
C GLU A 22 23.24 -12.32 -11.00
N PRO A 23 22.53 -12.68 -9.92
CA PRO A 23 21.26 -12.07 -9.58
C PRO A 23 21.47 -10.65 -9.07
N ILE A 24 20.52 -9.76 -9.38
CA ILE A 24 20.48 -8.43 -8.76
C ILE A 24 20.28 -8.60 -7.26
N GLU A 25 21.13 -7.95 -6.47
CA GLU A 25 21.07 -8.05 -5.01
C GLU A 25 19.67 -7.67 -4.46
N PRO A 26 19.19 -8.37 -3.41
CA PRO A 26 17.92 -8.07 -2.74
C PRO A 26 17.75 -6.60 -2.36
N ARG A 27 18.83 -5.96 -1.89
CA ARG A 27 18.83 -4.55 -1.47
C ARG A 27 18.58 -3.61 -2.64
N VAL A 28 19.19 -3.89 -3.80
CA VAL A 28 18.99 -3.11 -5.02
C VAL A 28 17.56 -3.30 -5.54
N ARG A 29 17.05 -4.53 -5.52
CA ARG A 29 15.64 -4.82 -5.89
C ARG A 29 14.65 -4.03 -5.04
N LEU A 30 14.87 -4.02 -3.71
CA LEU A 30 14.06 -3.23 -2.79
C LEU A 30 14.18 -1.73 -3.05
N ALA A 31 15.40 -1.21 -3.24
CA ALA A 31 15.62 0.21 -3.52
C ALA A 31 14.93 0.67 -4.81
N ILE A 32 14.95 -0.15 -5.87
CA ILE A 32 14.23 0.10 -7.13
C ILE A 32 12.73 0.27 -6.85
N ALA A 33 12.13 -0.69 -6.15
CA ALA A 33 10.69 -0.67 -5.87
C ALA A 33 10.29 0.50 -4.95
N LEU A 34 11.05 0.76 -3.89
CA LEU A 34 10.78 1.88 -2.98
C LEU A 34 10.92 3.23 -3.68
N LYS A 35 11.94 3.41 -4.53
CA LYS A 35 12.09 4.63 -5.33
C LYS A 35 10.91 4.81 -6.28
N TYR A 36 10.49 3.74 -6.96
CA TYR A 36 9.31 3.76 -7.82
C TYR A 36 8.05 4.19 -7.06
N LEU A 37 7.78 3.56 -5.91
CA LEU A 37 6.60 3.86 -5.09
C LEU A 37 6.62 5.29 -4.52
N ALA A 38 7.78 5.79 -4.11
CA ALA A 38 7.91 7.12 -3.52
C ALA A 38 7.79 8.26 -4.55
N THR A 39 8.22 8.04 -5.79
CA THR A 39 8.36 9.11 -6.79
C THR A 39 7.39 8.99 -7.97
N GLY A 40 6.89 7.79 -8.26
CA GLY A 40 6.14 7.51 -9.49
C GLY A 40 7.00 7.60 -10.75
N ASP A 41 8.33 7.53 -10.63
CA ASP A 41 9.25 7.63 -11.76
C ASP A 41 9.01 6.52 -12.80
N SER A 42 9.34 6.80 -14.06
CA SER A 42 9.22 5.83 -15.15
C SER A 42 10.22 4.68 -14.98
N TYR A 43 9.84 3.48 -15.44
CA TYR A 43 10.77 2.36 -15.46
C TYR A 43 12.03 2.67 -16.27
N THR A 44 11.91 3.37 -17.39
CA THR A 44 13.06 3.80 -18.22
C THR A 44 14.05 4.63 -17.41
N SER A 45 13.60 5.64 -16.66
CA SER A 45 14.47 6.45 -15.80
C SER A 45 15.15 5.60 -14.72
N LEU A 46 14.39 4.73 -14.05
CA LEU A 46 14.93 3.83 -13.03
C LEU A 46 15.98 2.87 -13.60
N GLN A 47 15.84 2.42 -14.85
CA GLN A 47 16.81 1.57 -15.52
C GLN A 47 18.17 2.26 -15.65
N PHE A 48 18.16 3.53 -16.08
CA PHE A 48 19.37 4.35 -16.16
C PHE A 48 19.97 4.61 -14.78
N PHE A 49 19.13 4.95 -13.80
CA PHE A 49 19.58 5.28 -12.44
C PHE A 49 20.26 4.09 -11.73
N PHE A 50 19.65 2.91 -11.79
CA PHE A 50 20.17 1.71 -11.12
C PHE A 50 21.07 0.84 -12.00
N LYS A 51 21.24 1.20 -13.29
CA LYS A 51 21.97 0.40 -14.29
C LYS A 51 21.43 -1.04 -14.42
N VAL A 52 20.10 -1.17 -14.31
CA VAL A 52 19.37 -2.44 -14.43
C VAL A 52 18.45 -2.33 -15.64
N LEU A 53 18.49 -3.30 -16.56
CA LEU A 53 17.72 -3.23 -17.82
C LEU A 53 16.26 -3.73 -17.66
N THR A 54 15.82 -4.64 -18.52
CA THR A 54 14.43 -5.06 -18.73
C THR A 54 13.75 -5.76 -17.56
N THR A 55 14.44 -5.93 -16.44
CA THR A 55 13.91 -6.67 -15.27
C THR A 55 13.16 -5.79 -14.27
N ILE A 56 13.25 -4.45 -14.36
CA ILE A 56 12.54 -3.55 -13.43
C ILE A 56 11.02 -3.79 -13.42
N SER A 57 10.41 -4.02 -14.59
CA SER A 57 8.99 -4.32 -14.71
C SER A 57 8.54 -5.58 -13.96
N ARG A 58 9.47 -6.49 -13.66
CA ARG A 58 9.23 -7.67 -12.82
C ARG A 58 9.61 -7.43 -11.36
N ILE A 59 10.70 -6.69 -11.12
CA ILE A 59 11.19 -6.38 -9.78
C ILE A 59 10.12 -5.65 -8.97
N VAL A 60 9.51 -4.61 -9.54
CA VAL A 60 8.55 -3.77 -8.79
C VAL A 60 7.34 -4.59 -8.30
N PRO A 61 6.59 -5.32 -9.15
CA PRO A 61 5.48 -6.15 -8.68
C PRO A 61 5.90 -7.26 -7.70
N GLU A 62 7.05 -7.91 -7.93
CA GLU A 62 7.56 -8.97 -7.05
C GLU A 62 7.88 -8.45 -5.64
N VAL A 63 8.50 -7.27 -5.57
CA VAL A 63 8.79 -6.61 -4.28
C VAL A 63 7.51 -6.11 -3.62
N CYS A 64 6.57 -5.52 -4.36
CA CYS A 64 5.27 -5.13 -3.82
C CYS A 64 4.50 -6.31 -3.23
N ALA A 65 4.48 -7.46 -3.91
CA ALA A 65 3.83 -8.67 -3.39
C ALA A 65 4.49 -9.16 -2.10
N CYS A 66 5.82 -9.08 -2.01
CA CYS A 66 6.55 -9.40 -0.78
C CYS A 66 6.27 -8.39 0.34
N LEU A 67 6.16 -7.09 0.02
CA LEU A 67 5.81 -6.06 0.99
C LEU A 67 4.42 -6.29 1.57
N ILE A 68 3.44 -6.62 0.73
CA ILE A 68 2.07 -6.93 1.18
C ILE A 68 2.07 -8.16 2.10
N GLU A 69 2.82 -9.20 1.76
CA GLU A 69 2.93 -10.42 2.58
C GLU A 69 3.54 -10.13 3.96
N VAL A 70 4.65 -9.37 4.01
CA VAL A 70 5.34 -9.10 5.28
C VAL A 70 4.62 -8.03 6.11
N LEU A 71 4.14 -6.96 5.48
CA LEU A 71 3.50 -5.84 6.15
C LEU A 71 2.01 -6.08 6.44
N GLY A 72 1.36 -6.99 5.71
CA GLY A 72 -0.05 -7.30 5.91
C GLY A 72 -0.37 -7.74 7.34
N HIS A 73 0.55 -8.46 7.99
CA HIS A 73 0.39 -8.87 9.39
C HIS A 73 0.44 -7.70 10.40
N HIS A 74 0.93 -6.54 10.00
CA HIS A 74 0.97 -5.34 10.84
C HIS A 74 -0.29 -4.49 10.73
N ILE A 75 -1.07 -4.65 9.67
CA ILE A 75 -2.37 -3.99 9.51
C ILE A 75 -3.40 -4.90 10.18
N LYS A 76 -3.69 -4.61 11.45
CA LYS A 76 -4.60 -5.40 12.27
C LYS A 76 -5.60 -4.49 12.97
N ILE A 77 -6.87 -4.83 12.86
CA ILE A 77 -7.94 -4.19 13.61
C ILE A 77 -7.95 -4.73 15.04
N PRO A 78 -8.14 -3.86 16.06
CA PRO A 78 -8.40 -4.27 17.42
C PRO A 78 -9.53 -5.31 17.51
N SER A 79 -9.26 -6.40 18.22
CA SER A 79 -10.13 -7.57 18.33
C SER A 79 -10.80 -7.71 19.70
N THR A 80 -10.23 -7.06 20.71
CA THR A 80 -10.69 -7.13 22.11
C THR A 80 -11.18 -5.77 22.59
N ARG A 81 -12.01 -5.79 23.63
CA ARG A 81 -12.50 -4.57 24.28
C ARG A 81 -11.34 -3.72 24.80
N GLU A 82 -10.32 -4.38 25.34
CA GLU A 82 -9.14 -3.75 25.91
C GLU A 82 -8.33 -3.04 24.83
N GLU A 83 -8.10 -3.67 23.67
CA GLU A 83 -7.43 -3.02 22.52
C GLU A 83 -8.26 -1.81 22.03
N TRP A 84 -9.58 -1.92 21.93
CA TRP A 84 -10.43 -0.77 21.54
C TRP A 84 -10.41 0.38 22.56
N LEU A 85 -10.40 0.07 23.86
CA LEU A 85 -10.26 1.07 24.91
C LEU A 85 -8.89 1.75 24.85
N GLN A 86 -7.84 1.01 24.51
CA GLN A 86 -6.51 1.59 24.29
C GLN A 86 -6.55 2.61 23.14
N GLU A 87 -7.17 2.29 22.00
CA GLU A 87 -7.33 3.25 20.90
C GLU A 87 -8.08 4.51 21.34
N SER A 88 -9.22 4.35 22.02
CA SER A 88 -9.98 5.47 22.61
C SER A 88 -9.13 6.38 23.48
N ASN A 89 -8.37 5.80 24.40
CA ASN A 89 -7.52 6.56 25.31
C ASN A 89 -6.38 7.27 24.57
N GLN A 90 -5.84 6.68 23.51
CA GLN A 90 -4.80 7.30 22.70
C GLN A 90 -5.32 8.51 21.91
N PHE A 91 -6.53 8.41 21.33
CA PHE A 91 -7.16 9.55 20.68
C PHE A 91 -7.50 10.67 21.65
N GLU A 92 -8.02 10.34 22.83
CA GLU A 92 -8.33 11.33 23.85
C GLU A 92 -7.06 12.06 24.32
N SER A 93 -6.00 11.32 24.62
CA SER A 93 -4.75 11.91 25.14
C SER A 93 -3.97 12.75 24.12
N LYS A 94 -3.93 12.34 22.84
CA LYS A 94 -3.13 13.03 21.80
C LYS A 94 -3.92 14.11 21.06
N TRP A 95 -5.20 13.86 20.83
CA TRP A 95 -6.03 14.66 19.93
C TRP A 95 -7.21 15.33 20.63
N ASN A 96 -7.37 15.12 21.95
CA ASN A 96 -8.53 15.59 22.71
C ASN A 96 -9.86 15.17 22.09
N PHE A 97 -9.88 13.96 21.52
CA PHE A 97 -11.04 13.39 20.86
C PHE A 97 -11.50 12.14 21.61
N PRO A 98 -12.34 12.30 22.65
CA PRO A 98 -12.78 11.19 23.48
C PRO A 98 -13.61 10.19 22.66
N HIS A 99 -13.50 8.91 22.99
CA HIS A 99 -14.23 7.80 22.36
C HIS A 99 -13.93 7.54 20.87
N ALA A 100 -12.97 8.24 20.24
CA ALA A 100 -12.51 7.87 18.90
C ALA A 100 -11.67 6.61 18.94
N ILE A 101 -11.99 5.66 18.07
CA ILE A 101 -11.28 4.38 17.98
C ILE A 101 -10.50 4.23 16.67
N GLY A 102 -10.51 5.28 15.85
CA GLY A 102 -9.87 5.32 14.54
C GLY A 102 -10.35 6.52 13.74
N ALA A 103 -9.51 6.97 12.81
CA ALA A 103 -9.88 7.96 11.82
C ALA A 103 -9.97 7.27 10.45
N ILE A 104 -11.11 7.44 9.76
CA ILE A 104 -11.39 6.84 8.46
C ILE A 104 -11.40 7.92 7.37
N ASP A 105 -10.75 7.65 6.25
CA ASP A 105 -10.80 8.53 5.07
C ASP A 105 -10.56 7.78 3.76
N GLY A 106 -11.13 8.32 2.67
CA GLY A 106 -11.01 7.81 1.32
C GLY A 106 -10.03 8.62 0.48
N LYS A 107 -9.09 7.95 -0.19
CA LYS A 107 -8.14 8.57 -1.12
C LYS A 107 -8.36 8.08 -2.55
N HIS A 108 -8.58 9.02 -3.47
CA HIS A 108 -8.56 8.72 -4.90
C HIS A 108 -7.14 8.45 -5.40
N VAL A 109 -6.93 7.26 -5.94
CA VAL A 109 -5.73 6.86 -6.69
C VAL A 109 -6.03 6.99 -8.16
N ARG A 110 -5.32 7.89 -8.85
CA ARG A 110 -5.53 8.15 -10.28
C ARG A 110 -5.15 6.91 -11.10
N ILE A 111 -6.00 6.57 -12.05
CA ILE A 111 -5.77 5.46 -12.99
C ILE A 111 -5.96 5.95 -14.42
N GLN A 112 -5.45 5.20 -15.38
CA GLN A 112 -5.94 5.29 -16.74
C GLN A 112 -7.36 4.73 -16.81
N ALA A 113 -8.23 5.36 -17.61
CA ALA A 113 -9.59 4.89 -17.84
C ALA A 113 -9.58 3.41 -18.28
N PRO A 114 -10.24 2.51 -17.52
CA PRO A 114 -10.37 1.13 -17.95
C PRO A 114 -11.18 1.04 -19.26
N LYS A 115 -10.89 0.04 -20.09
CA LYS A 115 -11.62 -0.14 -21.36
C LYS A 115 -13.11 -0.31 -21.08
N ASN A 116 -13.95 0.37 -21.86
CA ASN A 116 -15.42 0.29 -21.76
C ASN A 116 -15.99 0.66 -20.38
N SER A 117 -15.30 1.48 -19.59
CA SER A 117 -15.72 1.80 -18.22
C SER A 117 -16.75 2.93 -18.09
N GLY A 118 -17.09 3.61 -19.19
CA GLY A 118 -17.89 4.85 -19.14
C GLY A 118 -17.35 5.83 -18.09
N SER A 119 -18.24 6.35 -17.24
CA SER A 119 -17.91 7.25 -16.14
C SER A 119 -17.79 6.57 -14.76
N HIS A 120 -17.76 5.24 -14.68
CA HIS A 120 -17.73 4.52 -13.40
C HIS A 120 -16.55 4.93 -12.51
N TYR A 121 -15.37 5.11 -13.10
CA TYR A 121 -14.17 5.53 -12.37
C TYR A 121 -13.94 7.05 -12.41
N PHE A 122 -14.79 7.80 -13.11
CA PHE A 122 -14.63 9.24 -13.27
C PHE A 122 -15.18 9.97 -12.05
N ASN A 123 -14.27 10.60 -11.30
CA ASN A 123 -14.61 11.25 -10.03
C ASN A 123 -15.03 12.72 -10.21
N CYS A 124 -15.49 13.32 -9.12
CA CYS A 124 -15.88 14.74 -9.06
C CYS A 124 -14.73 15.72 -9.29
N LYS A 125 -13.47 15.25 -9.20
CA LYS A 125 -12.26 16.03 -9.47
C LYS A 125 -11.80 15.93 -10.93
N ILE A 126 -12.65 15.41 -11.82
CA ILE A 126 -12.44 15.36 -13.27
C ILE A 126 -11.23 14.49 -13.65
N PHE A 127 -11.07 13.34 -13.00
CA PHE A 127 -10.13 12.29 -13.43
C PHE A 127 -10.62 10.88 -13.11
N PHE A 128 -10.06 9.87 -13.80
CA PHE A 128 -10.35 8.47 -13.52
C PHE A 128 -9.56 7.98 -12.30
N SER A 129 -10.22 7.32 -11.37
CA SER A 129 -9.62 6.85 -10.12
C SER A 129 -10.27 5.59 -9.58
N ILE A 130 -9.50 4.86 -8.78
CA ILE A 130 -10.01 3.94 -7.76
C ILE A 130 -9.91 4.59 -6.38
N VAL A 131 -10.70 4.12 -5.42
CA VAL A 131 -10.65 4.58 -4.03
C VAL A 131 -9.82 3.60 -3.19
N LEU A 132 -8.91 4.15 -2.39
CA LEU A 132 -8.28 3.52 -1.23
C LEU A 132 -9.02 4.04 0.00
N MET A 133 -9.67 3.16 0.76
CA MET A 133 -10.24 3.46 2.07
C MET A 133 -9.27 2.98 3.14
N ALA A 134 -8.99 3.79 4.15
CA ALA A 134 -8.12 3.37 5.25
C ALA A 134 -8.65 3.87 6.60
N ILE A 135 -8.39 3.08 7.64
CA ILE A 135 -8.58 3.47 9.04
C ILE A 135 -7.21 3.54 9.69
N VAL A 136 -6.92 4.63 10.38
CA VAL A 136 -5.68 4.83 11.12
C VAL A 136 -5.94 5.04 12.61
N ASP A 137 -4.98 4.62 13.43
CA ASP A 137 -4.96 4.90 14.86
C ASP A 137 -4.49 6.34 15.16
N ALA A 138 -4.41 6.68 16.45
CA ALA A 138 -3.94 7.97 16.91
C ALA A 138 -2.44 8.24 16.64
N ASP A 139 -1.67 7.22 16.28
CA ASP A 139 -0.23 7.26 15.93
C ASP A 139 0.01 7.20 14.42
N TYR A 140 -1.04 7.32 13.61
CA TYR A 140 -0.99 7.22 12.15
C TYR A 140 -0.59 5.84 11.61
N ASN A 141 -0.70 4.78 12.41
CA ASN A 141 -0.56 3.42 11.91
C ASN A 141 -1.87 2.97 11.25
N CYS A 142 -1.76 2.27 10.12
CA CYS A 142 -2.93 1.71 9.45
C CYS A 142 -3.50 0.51 10.24
N LEU A 143 -4.74 0.64 10.69
CA LEU A 143 -5.53 -0.44 11.28
C LEU A 143 -6.22 -1.28 10.20
N TYR A 144 -6.65 -0.62 9.13
CA TYR A 144 -7.38 -1.23 8.01
C TYR A 144 -7.09 -0.49 6.71
N ALA A 145 -7.08 -1.22 5.60
CA ALA A 145 -7.05 -0.64 4.27
C ALA A 145 -7.77 -1.54 3.25
N ASP A 146 -8.58 -0.92 2.39
CA ASP A 146 -9.26 -1.59 1.27
C ASP A 146 -9.11 -0.74 0.00
N VAL A 147 -8.83 -1.39 -1.12
CA VAL A 147 -8.47 -0.70 -2.38
C VAL A 147 -9.21 -1.34 -3.54
N GLY A 148 -9.84 -0.49 -4.36
CA GLY A 148 -10.34 -0.90 -5.67
C GLY A 148 -11.73 -0.42 -6.01
N CYS A 149 -12.44 0.21 -5.07
CA CYS A 149 -13.77 0.76 -5.33
C CYS A 149 -13.72 1.83 -6.43
N GLN A 150 -14.83 1.98 -7.14
CA GLN A 150 -14.96 2.89 -8.27
C GLN A 150 -14.85 4.35 -7.81
N GLY A 151 -14.04 5.16 -8.52
CA GLY A 151 -13.80 6.56 -8.16
C GLY A 151 -15.01 7.49 -8.17
N ARG A 152 -16.16 7.05 -8.68
CA ARG A 152 -17.41 7.83 -8.62
C ARG A 152 -18.13 7.69 -7.27
N MET A 153 -17.79 6.68 -6.48
CA MET A 153 -18.47 6.39 -5.22
C MET A 153 -18.07 7.40 -4.13
N SER A 154 -19.02 7.78 -3.28
CA SER A 154 -18.74 8.54 -2.05
C SER A 154 -18.12 7.63 -0.98
N ASP A 155 -17.50 8.22 0.04
CA ASP A 155 -16.87 7.44 1.12
C ASP A 155 -17.86 6.51 1.82
N GLY A 156 -19.09 6.97 2.08
CA GLY A 156 -20.14 6.13 2.64
C GLY A 156 -20.58 4.98 1.71
N GLY A 157 -20.53 5.19 0.39
CA GLY A 157 -20.79 4.15 -0.59
C GLY A 157 -19.63 3.15 -0.72
N VAL A 158 -18.39 3.61 -0.56
CA VAL A 158 -17.20 2.74 -0.52
C VAL A 158 -17.24 1.90 0.75
N TRP A 159 -17.51 2.51 1.90
CA TRP A 159 -17.59 1.82 3.18
C TRP A 159 -18.62 0.68 3.20
N SER A 160 -19.75 0.84 2.51
CA SER A 160 -20.79 -0.21 2.47
C SER A 160 -20.41 -1.44 1.65
N VAL A 161 -19.35 -1.36 0.84
CA VAL A 161 -18.86 -2.46 -0.01
C VAL A 161 -17.43 -2.89 0.33
N CYS A 162 -16.81 -2.26 1.34
CA CYS A 162 -15.48 -2.61 1.82
C CYS A 162 -15.42 -4.08 2.28
N SER A 163 -14.28 -4.73 2.01
CA SER A 163 -14.05 -6.11 2.42
C SER A 163 -14.21 -6.24 3.94
N PRO A 164 -14.99 -7.23 4.45
CA PRO A 164 -15.12 -7.42 5.88
C PRO A 164 -13.76 -7.77 6.50
N CYS A 165 -13.58 -7.28 7.71
CA CYS A 165 -12.40 -7.46 8.54
C CYS A 165 -12.29 -8.88 9.09
#